data_AF-A0A821PG84-F1
#
_entry.id   AF-A0A821PG84-F1
#
_cell.length_a   1.000
_cell.length_b   1.000
_cell.length_c   1.000
_cell.angle_alpha   90.00
_cell.angle_beta   90.00
_cell.angle_gamma   90.00
#
_symmetry.space_group_name_H-M   'P 1'
#
loop_
_entity.id
_entity.type
_entity.pdbx_description
1 polymer ?
#
loop_
_entity_poly.entity_id
_entity_poly.type
_entity_poly.pdbx_seq_one_letter_code
_entity_poly.pdbx_strand_id
1 'polypeptide(L)'
;MGQGMQQTLLLGNSPATIFKPFHCQGLTITSLAIDFDPLPFTAGYVVNVSTTYLDVQVVPPHKADIGRQVRAILQYDPIEMRPAFSPNAYEIYQTPPSNVNTSLVSPGILRIPLASSSIFVAGDPIVARYMFDRHAIDAQDVTDFTVQSIRIYTAWC
;
A
#
# COMPACT_ATOMS: atom_id res chain seq x y z
N MET A 1 -27.28 -3.02 20.65
CA MET A 1 -26.08 -2.87 21.50
C MET A 1 -24.99 -3.76 20.89
N GLY A 2 -23.98 -3.16 20.23
CA GLY A 2 -22.96 -3.90 19.48
C GLY A 2 -21.80 -4.32 20.37
N GLN A 3 -21.57 -5.63 20.48
CA GLN A 3 -20.36 -6.19 21.09
C GLN A 3 -19.24 -6.19 20.05
N GLY A 4 -18.13 -5.45 20.27
CA GLY A 4 -16.93 -5.63 19.44
C GLY A 4 -15.92 -4.48 19.26
N MET A 5 -16.11 -3.26 19.78
CA MET A 5 -15.07 -2.21 19.68
C MET A 5 -14.27 -2.10 20.99
N GLN A 6 -13.26 -2.94 21.18
CA GLN A 6 -12.33 -2.82 22.34
C GLN A 6 -11.09 -1.97 22.04
N GLN A 7 -10.97 -1.36 20.85
CA GLN A 7 -9.82 -0.53 20.45
C GLN A 7 -10.30 0.74 19.74
N THR A 8 -9.69 1.89 20.05
CA THR A 8 -9.90 3.15 19.31
C THR A 8 -9.30 3.00 17.91
N LEU A 9 -10.10 3.15 16.85
CA LEU A 9 -9.62 3.14 15.46
C LEU A 9 -9.30 4.56 14.99
N LEU A 10 -8.06 4.79 14.56
CA LEU A 10 -7.63 5.94 13.79
C LEU A 10 -7.61 5.57 12.31
N LEU A 11 -8.51 6.16 11.53
CA LEU A 11 -8.63 5.92 10.09
C LEU A 11 -8.11 7.14 9.31
N GLY A 12 -6.99 6.99 8.62
CA GLY A 12 -6.45 8.02 7.73
C GLY A 12 -7.21 8.04 6.39
N ASN A 13 -7.51 9.24 5.89
CA ASN A 13 -8.21 9.44 4.61
C ASN A 13 -7.32 10.00 3.50
N SER A 14 -6.04 10.19 3.79
CA SER A 14 -5.04 10.71 2.87
C SER A 14 -3.65 10.19 3.27
N PRO A 15 -2.68 10.14 2.35
CA PRO A 15 -1.31 9.72 2.67
C PRO A 15 -0.70 10.64 3.73
N ALA A 16 -0.43 10.09 4.92
CA ALA A 16 0.12 10.85 6.04
C ALA A 16 0.87 9.95 7.02
N THR A 17 1.83 10.55 7.71
CA THR A 17 2.39 9.97 8.94
C THR A 17 1.44 10.29 10.09
N ILE A 18 0.98 9.27 10.83
CA ILE A 18 -0.01 9.47 11.90
C ILE A 18 0.65 10.03 13.17
N PHE A 19 1.75 9.42 13.60
CA PHE A 19 2.53 9.92 14.74
C PHE A 19 3.94 10.27 14.30
N LYS A 20 4.35 11.52 14.57
CA LYS A 20 5.70 12.01 14.27
C LYS A 20 6.35 12.71 15.47
N PRO A 21 6.67 11.98 16.56
CA PRO A 21 7.36 12.58 17.69
C PRO A 21 8.79 12.97 17.32
N PHE A 22 9.16 14.20 17.64
CA PHE A 22 10.48 14.76 17.40
C PHE A 22 10.97 15.47 18.66
N HIS A 23 12.20 15.18 19.11
CA HIS A 23 12.78 15.76 20.33
C HIS A 23 11.89 15.59 21.57
N CYS A 24 11.38 14.37 21.78
CA CYS A 24 10.48 14.04 22.88
C CYS A 24 11.17 13.18 23.94
N GLN A 25 10.72 13.27 25.20
CA GLN A 25 11.11 12.37 26.28
C GLN A 25 9.87 11.84 27.01
N GLY A 26 9.83 10.54 27.30
CA GLY A 26 8.77 9.93 28.13
C GLY A 26 7.41 9.81 27.43
N LEU A 27 7.41 9.61 26.10
CA LEU A 27 6.18 9.48 25.31
C LEU A 27 5.69 8.03 25.27
N THR A 28 4.39 7.83 25.48
CA THR A 28 3.72 6.53 25.31
C THR A 28 2.58 6.64 24.30
N ILE A 29 2.60 5.80 23.26
CA ILE A 29 1.47 5.58 22.34
C ILE A 29 0.86 4.22 22.68
N THR A 30 -0.41 4.22 23.09
CA THR A 30 -1.07 2.99 23.55
C THR A 30 -2.52 2.85 23.13
N SER A 31 -2.97 1.61 23.01
CA SER A 31 -4.38 1.21 22.97
C SER A 31 -5.21 1.76 21.80
N LEU A 32 -4.65 1.69 20.60
CA LEU A 32 -5.33 2.09 19.36
C LEU A 32 -5.00 1.17 18.18
N ALA A 33 -5.84 1.25 17.15
CA ALA A 33 -5.61 0.69 15.84
C ALA A 33 -5.45 1.80 14.81
N ILE A 34 -4.61 1.57 13.79
CA ILE A 34 -4.37 2.49 12.67
C ILE A 34 -4.70 1.77 11.36
N ASP A 35 -5.47 2.42 10.50
CA ASP A 35 -5.71 1.97 9.13
C ASP A 35 -5.94 3.17 8.18
N PHE A 36 -6.10 2.91 6.88
CA PHE A 36 -6.36 3.93 5.87
C PHE A 36 -7.49 3.53 4.90
N ASP A 37 -8.35 4.48 4.53
CA ASP A 37 -9.29 4.38 3.40
C ASP A 37 -9.22 5.67 2.56
N PRO A 38 -8.71 5.63 1.31
CA PRO A 38 -8.31 4.44 0.56
C PRO A 38 -7.02 3.79 1.08
N LEU A 39 -6.88 2.50 0.78
CA LEU A 39 -5.68 1.72 1.09
C LEU A 39 -4.44 2.28 0.37
N PRO A 40 -3.23 2.15 0.94
CA PRO A 40 -1.98 2.65 0.35
C PRO A 40 -1.50 1.89 -0.89
N PHE A 41 -2.24 0.87 -1.30
CA PHE A 41 -1.94 0.00 -2.42
C PHE A 41 -3.22 -0.62 -2.98
N THR A 42 -3.12 -1.10 -4.23
CA THR A 42 -4.15 -1.92 -4.87
C THR A 42 -3.56 -3.28 -5.21
N ALA A 43 -4.30 -4.35 -4.91
CA ALA A 43 -3.93 -5.71 -5.30
C ALA A 43 -4.91 -6.27 -6.34
N GLY A 44 -4.42 -7.20 -7.16
CA GLY A 44 -5.22 -7.82 -8.20
C GLY A 44 -4.43 -8.79 -9.05
N TYR A 45 -5.04 -9.21 -10.16
CA TYR A 45 -4.43 -10.08 -11.15
C TYR A 45 -4.20 -9.32 -12.44
N VAL A 46 -3.02 -9.47 -13.03
CA VAL A 46 -2.71 -8.90 -14.34
C VAL A 46 -3.61 -9.56 -15.39
N VAL A 47 -4.31 -8.77 -16.20
CA VAL A 47 -5.16 -9.26 -17.30
C VAL A 47 -4.63 -8.86 -18.66
N ASN A 48 -3.78 -7.84 -18.74
CA ASN A 48 -3.14 -7.40 -19.96
C ASN A 48 -1.76 -6.81 -19.66
N VAL A 49 -0.81 -7.05 -20.57
CA VAL A 49 0.56 -6.56 -20.48
C VAL A 49 0.92 -5.86 -21.78
N SER A 50 1.43 -4.65 -21.65
CA SER A 50 1.99 -3.85 -22.74
C SER A 50 3.40 -3.42 -22.38
N THR A 51 4.11 -2.86 -23.35
CA THR A 51 5.42 -2.22 -23.12
C THR A 51 5.33 -0.97 -22.24
N THR A 52 4.15 -0.37 -22.12
CA THR A 52 3.93 0.92 -21.43
C THR A 52 2.91 0.88 -20.30
N TYR A 53 2.21 -0.25 -20.11
CA TYR A 53 1.21 -0.39 -19.04
C TYR A 53 0.93 -1.85 -18.69
N LEU A 54 0.31 -2.04 -17.52
CA LEU A 54 -0.40 -3.25 -17.11
C LEU A 54 -1.88 -2.91 -16.92
N ASP A 55 -2.78 -3.80 -17.33
CA ASP A 55 -4.17 -3.76 -16.87
C ASP A 55 -4.35 -4.82 -15.81
N VAL A 56 -4.94 -4.44 -14.68
CA VAL A 56 -5.06 -5.28 -13.47
C VAL A 56 -6.53 -5.38 -13.09
N GLN A 57 -7.03 -6.61 -13.02
CA GLN A 57 -8.31 -6.91 -12.38
C GLN A 57 -8.13 -6.79 -10.87
N VAL A 58 -8.65 -5.70 -10.32
CA VAL A 58 -8.64 -5.43 -8.88
C VAL A 58 -9.56 -6.43 -8.18
N VAL A 59 -9.13 -6.93 -7.01
CA VAL A 59 -9.88 -7.88 -6.21
C VAL A 59 -10.29 -7.27 -4.85
N PRO A 60 -11.49 -7.60 -4.33
CA PRO A 60 -11.87 -7.17 -2.98
C PRO A 60 -10.86 -7.65 -1.91
N PRO A 61 -10.66 -6.89 -0.82
CA PRO A 61 -11.32 -5.62 -0.48
C PRO A 61 -10.70 -4.39 -1.18
N HIS A 62 -9.72 -4.56 -2.06
CA HIS A 62 -9.10 -3.46 -2.78
C HIS A 62 -10.09 -2.81 -3.77
N LYS A 63 -9.84 -1.54 -4.06
CA LYS A 63 -10.63 -0.74 -5.00
C LYS A 63 -9.67 -0.19 -6.05
N ALA A 64 -10.17 0.04 -7.27
CA ALA A 64 -9.41 0.75 -8.29
C ALA A 64 -9.17 2.20 -7.86
N ASP A 65 -7.97 2.52 -7.37
CA ASP A 65 -7.59 3.89 -7.01
C ASP A 65 -7.03 4.61 -8.24
N ILE A 66 -7.83 5.55 -8.77
CA ILE A 66 -7.59 6.28 -10.02
C ILE A 66 -6.79 7.56 -9.70
N GLY A 67 -5.90 7.96 -10.60
CA GLY A 67 -5.15 9.20 -10.45
C GLY A 67 -3.93 9.06 -9.52
N ARG A 68 -3.48 7.84 -9.26
CA ARG A 68 -2.29 7.56 -8.44
C ARG A 68 -1.05 7.33 -9.28
N GLN A 69 0.10 7.77 -8.77
CA GLN A 69 1.39 7.33 -9.26
C GLN A 69 1.76 6.00 -8.60
N VAL A 70 1.99 4.96 -9.39
CA VAL A 70 2.49 3.67 -8.88
C VAL A 70 4.01 3.72 -8.83
N ARG A 71 4.59 3.55 -7.65
CA ARG A 71 6.03 3.63 -7.38
C ARG A 71 6.71 2.26 -7.31
N ALA A 72 5.96 1.21 -6.97
CA ALA A 72 6.43 -0.16 -7.10
C ALA A 72 5.30 -1.12 -7.41
N ILE A 73 5.64 -2.22 -8.06
CA ILE A 73 4.76 -3.34 -8.31
C ILE A 73 5.51 -4.61 -7.93
N LEU A 74 4.95 -5.41 -7.03
CA LEU A 74 5.54 -6.67 -6.59
C LEU A 74 4.63 -7.84 -6.94
N GLN A 75 5.23 -8.97 -7.28
CA GLN A 75 4.49 -10.22 -7.43
C GLN A 75 4.09 -10.74 -6.04
N TYR A 76 2.83 -11.14 -5.90
CA TYR A 76 2.24 -11.59 -4.64
C TYR A 76 1.96 -13.09 -4.66
N ASP A 77 2.17 -13.78 -3.55
CA ASP A 77 1.74 -15.17 -3.39
C ASP A 77 0.38 -15.19 -2.68
N PRO A 78 -0.73 -15.47 -3.38
CA PRO A 78 -2.06 -15.47 -2.77
C PRO A 78 -2.34 -16.70 -1.90
N ILE A 79 -1.53 -17.76 -2.00
CA ILE A 79 -1.67 -18.97 -1.18
C ILE A 79 -1.03 -18.70 0.19
N GLU A 80 0.20 -18.22 0.18
CA GLU A 80 0.97 -17.94 1.40
C GLU A 80 0.69 -16.54 1.99
N MET A 81 -0.08 -15.71 1.27
CA MET A 81 -0.48 -14.35 1.66
C MET A 81 0.70 -13.42 1.97
N ARG A 82 1.70 -13.39 1.08
CA ARG A 82 2.94 -12.61 1.25
C ARG A 82 3.55 -12.25 -0.11
N PRO A 83 4.55 -11.35 -0.19
CA PRO A 83 5.33 -11.19 -1.41
C PRO A 83 5.85 -12.54 -1.91
N ALA A 84 5.78 -12.76 -3.23
CA ALA A 84 6.23 -13.99 -3.84
C ALA A 84 7.71 -14.24 -3.50
N PHE A 85 8.05 -15.48 -3.17
CA PHE A 85 9.42 -15.86 -2.83
C PHE A 85 9.84 -17.05 -3.68
N SER A 86 10.50 -16.74 -4.79
CA SER A 86 11.08 -17.72 -5.70
C SER A 86 12.28 -17.08 -6.43
N PRO A 87 13.15 -17.86 -7.09
CA PRO A 87 14.24 -17.31 -7.90
C PRO A 87 13.79 -16.35 -9.01
N ASN A 88 12.52 -16.46 -9.41
CA ASN A 88 11.89 -15.62 -10.43
C ASN A 88 10.87 -14.65 -9.84
N ALA A 89 10.81 -14.48 -8.50
CA ALA A 89 10.00 -13.44 -7.90
C ALA A 89 10.70 -12.10 -8.09
N TYR A 90 9.92 -11.07 -8.38
CA TYR A 90 10.45 -9.75 -8.64
C TYR A 90 9.54 -8.66 -8.11
N GLU A 91 10.18 -7.51 -7.94
CA GLU A 91 9.56 -6.25 -7.67
C GLU A 91 10.18 -5.22 -8.61
N ILE A 92 9.32 -4.45 -9.27
CA ILE A 92 9.78 -3.33 -10.09
C ILE A 92 9.54 -2.05 -9.30
N TYR A 93 10.58 -1.24 -9.19
CA TYR A 93 10.50 0.13 -8.69
C TYR A 93 10.49 1.09 -9.86
N GLN A 94 9.66 2.11 -9.81
CA GLN A 94 9.57 3.11 -10.86
C GLN A 94 9.32 4.51 -10.31
N THR A 95 9.83 5.51 -11.03
CA THR A 95 9.56 6.93 -10.77
C THR A 95 8.79 7.49 -11.96
N PRO A 96 7.45 7.37 -11.98
CA PRO A 96 6.67 7.87 -13.10
C PRO A 96 6.71 9.41 -13.15
N PRO A 97 6.64 10.01 -14.35
CA PRO A 97 6.42 11.44 -14.50
C PRO A 97 5.14 11.90 -13.77
N SER A 98 5.09 13.18 -13.36
CA SER A 98 3.98 13.74 -12.55
C SER A 98 2.60 13.70 -13.24
N ASN A 99 2.58 13.63 -14.57
CA ASN A 99 1.36 13.56 -15.39
C ASN A 99 0.95 12.12 -15.76
N VAL A 100 1.65 11.10 -15.25
CA VAL A 100 1.38 9.70 -15.56
C VAL A 100 0.79 9.01 -14.33
N ASN A 101 -0.50 8.68 -14.41
CA ASN A 101 -1.28 8.16 -13.30
C ASN A 101 -2.12 6.94 -13.72
N THR A 102 -2.55 6.17 -12.72
CA THR A 102 -3.51 5.09 -12.90
C THR A 102 -4.82 5.59 -13.51
N SER A 103 -5.45 4.76 -14.33
CA SER A 103 -6.73 5.05 -14.97
C SER A 103 -7.62 3.83 -15.00
N LEU A 104 -8.93 4.03 -15.13
CA LEU A 104 -9.88 2.91 -15.24
C LEU A 104 -10.03 2.54 -16.72
N VAL A 105 -9.88 1.24 -17.04
CA VAL A 105 -10.18 0.72 -18.39
C VAL A 105 -11.65 0.35 -18.49
N SER A 106 -12.15 -0.33 -17.47
CA SER A 106 -13.54 -0.75 -17.29
C SER A 106 -13.78 -1.00 -15.79
N PRO A 107 -15.04 -1.20 -15.32
CA PRO A 107 -15.30 -1.47 -13.91
C PRO A 107 -14.45 -2.63 -13.37
N GLY A 108 -13.62 -2.35 -12.36
CA GLY A 108 -12.73 -3.33 -11.73
C GLY A 108 -11.38 -3.53 -12.44
N ILE A 109 -11.15 -2.97 -13.63
CA ILE A 109 -9.87 -3.05 -14.35
C ILE A 109 -9.12 -1.72 -14.24
N LEU A 110 -8.03 -1.72 -13.47
CA LEU A 110 -7.13 -0.59 -13.28
C LEU A 110 -5.94 -0.70 -14.25
N ARG A 111 -5.73 0.34 -15.07
CA ARG A 111 -4.51 0.51 -15.85
C ARG A 111 -3.44 1.17 -15.00
N ILE A 112 -2.30 0.51 -14.92
CA ILE A 112 -1.07 0.97 -14.27
C ILE A 112 -0.05 1.31 -15.35
N PRO A 113 0.32 2.58 -15.52
CA PRO A 113 1.41 2.94 -16.41
C PRO A 113 2.74 2.38 -15.93
N LEU A 114 3.60 2.02 -16.89
CA LEU A 114 4.94 1.52 -16.64
C LEU A 114 5.98 2.52 -17.14
N ALA A 115 7.03 2.74 -16.36
CA ALA A 115 8.19 3.52 -16.78
C ALA A 115 9.09 2.75 -17.78
N SER A 116 9.01 1.42 -17.78
CA SER A 116 9.75 0.52 -18.65
C SER A 116 8.96 -0.77 -18.87
N SER A 117 9.32 -1.53 -19.92
CA SER A 117 8.73 -2.86 -20.16
C SER A 117 8.76 -3.71 -18.89
N SER A 118 7.63 -4.36 -18.62
CA SER A 118 7.43 -5.20 -17.45
C SER A 118 7.81 -6.66 -17.75
N ILE A 119 8.21 -7.39 -16.71
CA ILE A 119 8.39 -8.85 -16.74
C ILE A 119 7.15 -9.61 -16.21
N PHE A 120 6.11 -8.90 -15.75
CA PHE A 120 4.79 -9.45 -15.46
C PHE A 120 4.13 -10.06 -16.68
N VAL A 121 3.38 -11.14 -16.44
CA VAL A 121 2.56 -11.85 -17.42
C VAL A 121 1.10 -11.84 -16.99
N ALA A 122 0.19 -12.03 -17.95
CA ALA A 122 -1.23 -12.18 -17.63
C ALA A 122 -1.44 -13.38 -16.68
N GLY A 123 -2.29 -13.18 -15.67
CA GLY A 123 -2.54 -14.12 -14.58
C GLY A 123 -1.68 -13.87 -13.34
N ASP A 124 -0.62 -13.05 -13.41
CA ASP A 124 0.20 -12.77 -12.23
C ASP A 124 -0.61 -12.06 -11.14
N PRO A 125 -0.63 -12.60 -9.90
CA PRO A 125 -1.05 -11.85 -8.72
C PRO A 125 -0.03 -10.77 -8.37
N ILE A 126 -0.49 -9.53 -8.21
CA ILE A 126 0.38 -8.38 -7.95
C ILE A 126 -0.18 -7.45 -6.87
N VAL A 127 0.72 -6.70 -6.24
CA VAL A 127 0.40 -5.54 -5.40
C VAL A 127 1.09 -4.30 -5.99
N ALA A 128 0.30 -3.28 -6.29
CA ALA A 128 0.76 -1.99 -6.78
C ALA A 128 0.77 -0.96 -5.64
N ARG A 129 1.95 -0.44 -5.31
CA ARG A 129 2.18 0.50 -4.20
C ARG A 129 2.36 1.93 -4.72
N TYR A 130 1.77 2.90 -4.02
CA TYR A 130 1.74 4.29 -4.48
C TYR A 130 2.82 5.20 -3.87
N MET A 131 3.26 4.91 -2.65
CA MET A 131 4.18 5.75 -1.87
C MET A 131 4.88 4.92 -0.79
N PHE A 132 6.06 5.35 -0.32
CA PHE A 132 6.89 4.62 0.66
C PHE A 132 7.39 5.46 1.85
N ASP A 133 6.96 6.72 1.97
CA ASP A 133 7.58 7.69 2.89
C ASP A 133 6.64 8.15 4.02
N ARG A 134 5.47 7.51 4.16
CA ARG A 134 4.45 7.86 5.16
C ARG A 134 4.20 6.70 6.11
N HIS A 135 5.15 6.52 7.01
CA HIS A 135 5.06 5.55 8.12
C HIS A 135 3.91 5.89 9.07
N ALA A 136 3.29 4.89 9.68
CA ALA A 136 2.28 5.14 10.72
C ALA A 136 2.89 5.84 11.96
N ILE A 137 4.10 5.46 12.35
CA ILE A 137 4.88 6.05 13.44
C ILE A 137 6.29 6.33 12.90
N ASP A 138 6.70 7.60 12.90
CA ASP A 138 8.02 8.08 12.51
C ASP A 138 8.63 8.84 13.69
N ALA A 139 9.47 8.18 14.48
CA ALA A 139 10.03 8.73 15.70
C ALA A 139 11.52 9.05 15.51
N GLN A 140 11.91 10.29 15.80
CA GLN A 140 13.29 10.75 15.66
C GLN A 140 13.73 11.56 16.89
N ASP A 141 14.94 11.29 17.37
CA ASP A 141 15.54 11.94 18.55
C ASP A 141 14.62 11.89 19.78
N VAL A 142 14.12 10.68 20.10
CA VAL A 142 13.20 10.43 21.23
C VAL A 142 13.89 9.54 22.27
N THR A 143 13.74 9.89 23.55
CA THR A 143 14.16 9.06 24.69
C THR A 143 12.95 8.59 25.49
N ASP A 144 13.05 7.40 26.11
CA ASP A 144 11.95 6.80 26.89
C ASP A 144 10.63 6.67 26.10
N PHE A 145 10.69 6.19 24.86
CA PHE A 145 9.54 6.01 23.97
C PHE A 145 8.93 4.61 24.10
N THR A 146 7.63 4.55 24.40
CA THR A 146 6.89 3.28 24.50
C THR A 146 5.76 3.20 23.47
N VAL A 147 5.74 2.11 22.70
CA VAL A 147 4.61 1.73 21.83
C VAL A 147 4.02 0.45 22.39
N GLN A 148 2.77 0.48 22.86
CA GLN A 148 2.17 -0.64 23.57
C GLN A 148 0.74 -0.90 23.10
N SER A 149 0.37 -2.16 22.85
CA SER A 149 -1.00 -2.53 22.48
C SER A 149 -1.54 -1.75 21.26
N ILE A 150 -0.69 -1.59 20.24
CA ILE A 150 -1.03 -0.94 18.97
C ILE A 150 -1.25 -1.98 17.90
N ARG A 151 -2.28 -1.80 17.07
CA ARG A 151 -2.48 -2.55 15.83
C ARG A 151 -2.33 -1.61 14.64
N ILE A 152 -1.50 -1.96 13.66
CA ILE A 152 -1.37 -1.23 12.41
C ILE A 152 -1.83 -2.17 11.30
N TYR A 153 -2.97 -1.86 10.68
CA TYR A 153 -3.49 -2.64 9.56
C TYR A 153 -2.77 -2.26 8.27
N THR A 154 -2.65 -0.96 7.99
CA THR A 154 -1.91 -0.43 6.84
C THR A 154 -1.23 0.90 7.15
N ALA A 155 -0.23 1.25 6.35
CA ALA A 155 0.44 2.54 6.31
C ALA A 155 0.96 2.83 4.89
N TRP A 156 1.17 4.10 4.56
CA TRP A 156 1.65 4.55 3.24
C TRP A 156 3.20 4.47 3.14
N CYS A 157 3.77 3.36 3.61
CA CYS A 157 5.21 3.06 3.63
C CYS A 157 5.61 1.90 2.72
#